data_AF-A0A7W0WNJ8-F1
#
_entry.id   AF-A0A7W0WNJ8-F1
#
_cell.length_a   1.000
_cell.length_b   1.000
_cell.length_c   1.000
_cell.angle_alpha   90.00
_cell.angle_beta   90.00
_cell.angle_gamma   90.00
#
_symmetry.space_group_name_H-M   'P 1'
#
loop_
_entity.id
_entity.type
_entity.pdbx_description
1 polymer ?
#
loop_
_entity_poly.entity_id
_entity_poly.type
_entity_poly.pdbx_seq_one_letter_code
_entity_poly.pdbx_strand_id
1 'polypeptide(L)' 'MTTVVHPTAIVDPSARLGQGVEVGPWVMIGPAVTVGDRCRLGPRARLVRNVRLANDVSVGDGSILGGDPQ' A
#
# COMPACT_ATOMS: atom_id res chain seq x y z
N MET A 1 -13.07 -10.56 5.07
CA MET A 1 -12.52 -9.54 5.99
C MET A 1 -12.44 -8.24 5.23
N THR A 2 -12.98 -7.16 5.77
CA THR A 2 -13.07 -5.88 5.06
C THR A 2 -11.74 -5.15 5.06
N THR A 3 -11.36 -4.60 3.92
CA THR A 3 -10.18 -3.74 3.78
C THR A 3 -10.49 -2.35 4.34
N VAL A 4 -9.57 -1.83 5.15
CA VAL A 4 -9.71 -0.55 5.85
C VAL A 4 -8.66 0.41 5.31
N VAL A 5 -9.13 1.55 4.79
CA VAL A 5 -8.27 2.61 4.27
C VAL A 5 -8.46 3.84 5.12
N HIS A 6 -7.38 4.34 5.73
CA HIS A 6 -7.45 5.58 6.48
C HIS A 6 -7.91 6.73 5.55
N PRO A 7 -8.80 7.64 5.99
CA PRO A 7 -9.34 8.70 5.13
C PRO A 7 -8.31 9.65 4.50
N THR A 8 -7.12 9.75 5.09
CA THR A 8 -6.01 10.57 4.57
C THR A 8 -5.07 9.83 3.63
N ALA A 9 -5.25 8.52 3.45
CA ALA A 9 -4.48 7.76 2.49
C ALA A 9 -4.92 8.10 1.07
N ILE A 10 -3.96 8.18 0.16
CA ILE A 10 -4.21 8.42 -1.26
C ILE A 10 -3.96 7.10 -1.99
N VAL A 11 -5.01 6.59 -2.63
CA VAL A 11 -4.96 5.34 -3.38
C VAL A 11 -5.27 5.65 -4.84
N ASP A 12 -4.33 5.34 -5.71
CA ASP A 12 -4.54 5.44 -7.15
C ASP A 12 -5.69 4.52 -7.59
N PRO A 13 -6.62 4.96 -8.46
CA PRO A 13 -7.75 4.14 -8.90
C PRO A 13 -7.38 2.82 -9.59
N SER A 14 -6.15 2.70 -10.12
CA SER A 14 -5.65 1.47 -10.74
C SER A 14 -5.08 0.47 -9.74
N ALA A 15 -4.86 0.88 -8.49
CA ALA A 15 -4.31 0.01 -7.46
C ALA A 15 -5.29 -1.11 -7.07
N ARG A 16 -4.75 -2.28 -6.75
CA ARG A 16 -5.52 -3.46 -6.34
C ARG A 16 -5.17 -3.81 -4.91
N LEU A 17 -6.17 -3.79 -4.03
CA LEU A 17 -6.04 -4.17 -2.64
C LEU A 17 -6.77 -5.50 -2.39
N GLY A 18 -6.07 -6.46 -1.80
CA GLY A 18 -6.64 -7.72 -1.31
C GLY A 18 -7.61 -7.50 -0.14
N GLN A 19 -8.11 -8.59 0.42
CA GLN A 19 -9.02 -8.61 1.56
C GLN A 19 -8.27 -8.40 2.88
N GLY A 20 -8.87 -7.65 3.81
CA GLY A 20 -8.30 -7.40 5.13
C GLY A 20 -7.00 -6.60 5.12
N VAL A 21 -6.78 -5.79 4.08
CA VAL A 21 -5.64 -4.86 4.05
C VAL A 21 -5.91 -3.70 5.00
N GLU A 22 -4.90 -3.31 5.77
CA GLU A 22 -4.93 -2.15 6.65
C GLU A 22 -4.00 -1.08 6.09
N VAL A 23 -4.57 0.05 5.68
CA VAL A 23 -3.80 1.19 5.13
C VAL A 23 -3.78 2.32 6.15
N GLY A 24 -2.60 2.62 6.69
CA GLY A 24 -2.36 3.68 7.67
C GLY A 24 -2.52 5.11 7.14
N PRO A 25 -2.46 6.12 8.02
CA PRO A 25 -2.64 7.51 7.63
C PRO A 25 -1.48 8.01 6.75
N TRP A 26 -1.81 8.86 5.78
CA TRP A 26 -0.86 9.43 4.80
C TRP A 26 -0.09 8.40 3.97
N VAL A 27 -0.56 7.17 3.88
CA VAL A 27 -0.03 6.21 2.91
C VAL A 27 -0.38 6.68 1.50
N MET A 28 0.58 6.53 0.58
CA MET A 28 0.36 6.74 -0.85
C MET A 28 0.57 5.42 -1.60
N ILE A 29 -0.49 4.95 -2.25
CA ILE A 29 -0.47 3.79 -3.13
C ILE A 29 -0.61 4.30 -4.56
N GLY A 30 0.47 4.24 -5.32
CA GLY A 30 0.54 4.73 -6.68
C GLY A 30 0.05 3.74 -7.75
N PRO A 31 0.20 4.09 -9.03
CA PRO A 31 -0.37 3.32 -10.13
C PRO A 31 0.24 1.93 -10.28
N ALA A 32 -0.59 1.00 -10.74
CA ALA A 32 -0.23 -0.41 -10.97
C ALA A 32 0.35 -1.13 -9.73
N VAL A 33 0.04 -0.65 -8.52
CA VAL A 33 0.37 -1.34 -7.28
C VAL A 33 -0.64 -2.45 -7.00
N THR A 34 -0.15 -3.62 -6.59
CA THR A 34 -0.96 -4.74 -6.12
C THR A 34 -0.55 -5.10 -4.70
N VAL A 35 -1.51 -5.11 -3.79
CA VAL A 35 -1.32 -5.49 -2.38
C VAL A 35 -2.09 -6.77 -2.12
N GLY A 36 -1.40 -7.83 -1.68
CA GLY A 36 -2.02 -9.10 -1.30
C GLY A 36 -2.91 -9.00 -0.06
N ASP A 37 -3.56 -10.10 0.30
CA ASP A 37 -4.46 -10.17 1.44
C ASP A 37 -3.72 -9.95 2.76
N ARG A 38 -4.43 -9.40 3.77
CA ARG A 38 -3.94 -9.25 5.16
C ARG A 38 -2.63 -8.45 5.28
N CYS A 39 -2.34 -7.61 4.31
CA CYS A 39 -1.19 -6.71 4.39
C CYS A 39 -1.45 -5.54 5.33
N ARG A 40 -0.38 -5.06 5.97
CA ARG A 40 -0.39 -3.84 6.79
C ARG A 40 0.56 -2.82 6.20
N LEU A 41 0.04 -1.63 5.89
CA LEU A 41 0.84 -0.50 5.41
C LEU A 41 0.93 0.55 6.52
N GLY A 42 2.12 0.68 7.11
CA GLY A 42 2.41 1.65 8.16
C GLY A 42 2.25 3.10 7.70
N PRO A 43 1.99 4.04 8.62
CA PRO A 43 1.83 5.46 8.30
C PRO A 43 2.97 6.01 7.45
N ARG A 44 2.62 6.90 6.50
CA ARG A 44 3.56 7.56 5.57
C ARG A 44 4.31 6.63 4.61
N ALA A 45 3.95 5.34 4.53
CA ALA A 45 4.52 4.46 3.51
C ALA A 45 4.14 4.93 2.09
N ARG A 46 5.07 4.75 1.14
CA ARG A 46 4.91 5.09 -0.28
C ARG A 46 5.19 3.87 -1.14
N LEU A 47 4.15 3.36 -1.79
CA LEU A 47 4.26 2.35 -2.84
C LEU A 47 4.14 3.11 -4.16
N VAL A 48 5.27 3.39 -4.82
CA VAL A 48 5.35 4.42 -5.87
C VAL A 48 4.73 3.95 -7.19
N ARG A 49 5.26 2.90 -7.81
CA ARG A 49 4.72 2.32 -9.05
C ARG A 49 5.14 0.87 -9.21
N ASN A 50 4.28 0.06 -9.85
CA ASN A 50 4.58 -1.34 -10.19
C ASN A 50 5.01 -2.23 -9.00
N VAL A 51 4.62 -1.88 -7.78
CA VAL A 51 4.92 -2.67 -6.57
C VAL A 51 3.93 -3.82 -6.46
N ARG A 52 4.42 -5.02 -6.16
CA ARG A 52 3.59 -6.19 -5.85
C ARG A 52 3.95 -6.74 -4.49
N LEU A 53 3.03 -6.65 -3.54
CA LEU A 53 3.16 -7.29 -2.23
C LEU A 53 2.42 -8.63 -2.26
N ALA A 54 3.07 -9.66 -1.71
CA ALA A 54 2.41 -10.94 -1.42
C ALA A 54 1.41 -10.79 -0.26
N ASN A 55 0.72 -11.89 0.08
CA ASN A 55 -0.14 -11.92 1.26
C ASN A 55 0.68 -11.79 2.55
N ASP A 56 0.05 -11.26 3.60
CA ASP A 56 0.60 -11.20 4.95
C ASP A 56 1.90 -10.36 5.07
N VAL A 57 2.11 -9.40 4.14
CA VAL A 57 3.26 -8.49 4.17
C VAL A 57 2.98 -7.29 5.08
N SER A 58 3.96 -6.93 5.91
CA SER A 58 3.95 -5.68 6.69
C SER A 58 4.98 -4.70 6.14
N VAL A 59 4.53 -3.53 5.68
CA VAL A 59 5.36 -2.42 5.24
C VAL A 59 5.50 -1.43 6.38
N GLY A 60 6.73 -1.19 6.83
CA GLY A 60 7.00 -0.31 7.96
C GLY A 60 6.78 1.17 7.65
N ASP A 61 6.65 1.96 8.70
CA ASP A 61 6.41 3.41 8.65
C ASP A 61 7.43 4.15 7.79
N GLY A 62 6.95 5.01 6.90
CA GLY A 62 7.81 5.83 6.03
C GLY A 62 8.59 5.06 4.95
N SER A 63 8.37 3.75 4.80
CA SER A 63 9.05 2.94 3.76
C SER A 63 8.68 3.43 2.36
N ILE A 64 9.65 3.43 1.44
CA ILE A 64 9.45 3.78 0.04
C ILE A 64 9.78 2.55 -0.81
N LEU A 65 8.81 2.09 -1.62
CA LEU A 65 8.94 0.92 -2.50
C LEU A 65 8.65 1.32 -3.94
N GLY A 66 9.46 0.84 -4.89
CA GLY A 66 9.27 1.08 -6.33
C GLY A 66 9.62 2.51 -6.79
N GLY A 67 10.49 3.21 -6.04
CA GLY A 67 11.06 4.48 -6.48
C GLY A 67 11.96 4.32 -7.70
N ASP A 68 12.30 5.44 -8.33
CA ASP A 68 13.08 5.45 -9.56
C ASP A 68 14.54 5.05 -9.31
N PRO A 69 15.16 4.24 -10.17
CA PRO A 69 16.59 3.94 -10.10
C PRO A 69 17.44 5.23 -10.07
N GLN A 70 18.61 5.17 -9.43
CA GLN A 70 19.57 6.27 -9.32
C GLN A 70 20.90 5.87 -9.96
#